data_AF-A0A382FFE5-F1
#
_entry.id   AF-A0A382FFE5-F1
#
_cell.length_a   1.000
_cell.length_b   1.000
_cell.length_c   1.000
_cell.angle_alpha   90.00
_cell.angle_beta   90.00
_cell.angle_gamma   90.00
#
_symmetry.space_group_name_H-M   'P 1'
#
loop_
_entity.id
_entity.type
_entity.pdbx_description
1 polymer ?
#
loop_
_entity_poly.entity_id
_entity_poly.type
_entity_poly.pdbx_seq_one_letter_code
_entity_poly.pdbx_strand_id
1 'polypeptide(L)' 'MATVVFLHAHPDDEALASGGTMARLAEEGHRVVLVVATRGEEGEPVPGVLGPDEA' A
#
# COMPACT_ATOMS: atom_id res chain seq x y z
N MET A 1 -1.52 -22.85 -5.09
CA MET A 1 -2.08 -21.72 -4.34
C MET A 1 -1.20 -21.46 -3.12
N ALA A 2 -0.59 -20.27 -3.03
CA ALA A 2 0.21 -19.85 -1.88
C ALA A 2 -0.44 -18.65 -1.18
N THR A 3 -0.04 -18.37 0.07
CA THR A 3 -0.32 -17.09 0.73
C THR A 3 0.94 -16.26 0.72
N VAL A 4 0.86 -15.02 0.22
CA VAL A 4 1.99 -14.09 0.13
C VAL A 4 1.65 -12.85 0.95
N VAL A 5 2.51 -12.51 1.91
CA VAL A 5 2.38 -11.33 2.76
C VAL A 5 3.33 -10.24 2.27
N PHE A 6 2.79 -9.06 2.00
CA PHE A 6 3.54 -7.84 1.74
C PHE A 6 3.43 -6.96 2.98
N LEU A 7 4.56 -6.74 3.65
CA LEU A 7 4.65 -5.87 4.81
C LEU A 7 5.37 -4.60 4.40
N HIS A 8 4.68 -3.48 4.51
CA HIS A 8 5.20 -2.15 4.20
C HIS A 8 5.06 -1.21 5.39
N ALA A 9 5.86 -0.15 5.41
CA ALA A 9 5.93 0.75 6.54
C ALA A 9 4.75 1.73 6.55
N HIS A 10 4.50 2.40 5.42
CA HIS A 10 3.52 3.46 5.28
C HIS A 10 2.50 3.15 4.18
N PRO A 11 1.32 3.79 4.20
CA PRO A 11 0.36 3.67 3.11
C PRO A 11 0.89 4.38 1.86
N ASP A 12 1.14 3.64 0.77
CA ASP A 12 1.66 4.03 -0.56
C ASP A 12 2.90 3.23 -0.99
N ASP A 13 3.75 2.83 -0.03
CA ASP A 13 4.94 2.01 -0.23
C ASP A 13 4.62 0.77 -1.08
N GLU A 14 3.47 0.14 -0.85
CA GLU A 14 3.07 -1.07 -1.56
C GLU A 14 2.84 -0.81 -3.04
N ALA A 15 2.26 0.34 -3.37
CA ALA A 15 1.95 0.74 -4.74
C ALA A 15 3.22 1.10 -5.50
N LEU A 16 4.16 1.78 -4.82
CA LEU A 16 5.45 2.18 -5.39
C LEU A 16 6.39 0.98 -5.63
N ALA A 17 6.50 0.08 -4.64
CA ALA A 17 7.50 -0.98 -4.68
C ALA A 17 6.97 -2.30 -5.27
N SER A 18 5.68 -2.62 -5.07
CA SER A 18 5.19 -4.00 -5.23
C SER A 18 3.81 -4.16 -5.88
N GLY A 19 3.14 -3.07 -6.25
CA GLY A 19 1.74 -3.09 -6.71
C GLY A 19 1.52 -4.03 -7.88
N GLY A 20 2.36 -3.95 -8.93
CA GLY A 20 2.28 -4.85 -10.08
C GLY A 20 2.54 -6.31 -9.74
N THR A 21 3.39 -6.59 -8.74
CA THR A 21 3.67 -7.97 -8.30
C THR A 21 2.49 -8.54 -7.52
N MET A 22 1.89 -7.76 -6.62
CA MET A 22 0.67 -8.16 -5.91
C MET A 22 -0.48 -8.45 -6.88
N ALA A 23 -0.69 -7.58 -7.87
CA ALA A 23 -1.72 -7.75 -8.89
C ALA A 23 -1.52 -9.07 -9.66
N ARG A 24 -0.31 -9.33 -10.16
CA ARG A 24 0.00 -10.56 -10.90
C ARG A 24 -0.21 -11.82 -10.03
N LEU A 25 0.26 -11.81 -8.78
CA LEU A 25 0.09 -12.97 -7.89
C LEU A 25 -1.40 -13.23 -7.58
N ALA A 26 -2.21 -12.18 -7.45
CA ALA A 26 -3.65 -12.31 -7.28
C ALA A 26 -4.32 -12.90 -8.54
N GLU A 27 -3.94 -12.44 -9.74
CA GLU A 27 -4.40 -12.99 -11.03
C GLU A 27 -4.03 -14.47 -11.21
N GLU A 28 -2.84 -14.87 -10.74
CA GLU A 28 -2.37 -16.27 -10.72
C GLU A 28 -3.08 -17.13 -9.66
N GLY A 29 -4.02 -16.56 -8.89
CA GLY A 29 -4.84 -17.28 -7.91
C GLY A 29 -4.16 -17.50 -6.56
N HIS A 30 -3.17 -16.69 -6.20
CA HIS A 30 -2.59 -16.68 -4.85
C HIS A 30 -3.39 -15.78 -3.90
N ARG A 31 -3.36 -16.11 -2.61
CA ARG A 31 -3.90 -15.22 -1.57
C ARG A 31 -2.85 -14.16 -1.26
N VAL A 32 -3.12 -12.92 -1.65
CA VAL A 32 -2.28 -11.76 -1.32
C VAL A 32 -2.81 -11.11 -0.05
N VAL A 33 -1.91 -10.83 0.90
CA VAL A 33 -2.21 -10.10 2.14
C VAL A 33 -1.28 -8.90 2.22
N LEU A 34 -1.85 -7.71 2.27
CA LEU A 34 -1.12 -6.47 2.53
C LEU A 34 -1.20 -6.14 4.02
N VAL A 35 -0.06 -5.85 4.62
CA VAL A 35 0.06 -5.31 5.98
C VAL A 35 0.80 -4.00 5.88
N VAL A 36 0.19 -2.94 6.42
CA VAL A 36 0.82 -1.63 6.54
C VAL A 36 1.07 -1.37 8.02
N ALA A 37 2.31 -1.11 8.39
CA ALA A 37 2.73 -1.04 9.80
C ALA A 37 2.23 0.21 10.52
N THR A 38 2.06 1.32 9.80
CA THR A 38 1.65 2.62 10.33
C THR A 38 0.50 3.21 9.52
N ARG A 39 -0.14 4.29 10.01
CA ARG A 39 -1.12 5.02 9.21
C ARG A 39 -0.48 6.19 8.45
N GLY A 40 0.83 6.37 8.54
CA GLY A 40 1.54 7.49 7.93
C GLY A 40 1.26 8.82 8.61
N GLU A 41 1.02 8.82 9.93
CA GLU A 41 0.60 10.01 10.69
C GLU A 41 1.59 11.18 10.63
N GLU A 42 2.86 10.91 10.35
CA GLU A 42 3.95 11.89 10.23
C GLU A 42 4.27 12.24 8.75
N GLY A 43 3.40 11.85 7.81
CA GLY A 43 3.55 12.16 6.39
C GLY A 43 3.31 13.63 6.08
N GLU A 44 4.07 14.20 5.15
CA GLU A 44 3.89 15.58 4.68
C GLU A 44 3.20 15.58 3.32
N PRO A 45 1.93 16.03 3.24
CA PRO A 45 1.22 16.11 1.97
C PRO A 45 1.82 17.20 1.07
N VAL A 46 1.86 16.93 -0.23
CA VAL A 46 2.22 17.95 -1.21
C VAL A 46 1.16 19.08 -1.17
N PRO A 47 1.56 20.37 -1.19
CA PRO A 47 0.61 21.47 -1.15
C PRO A 47 -0.47 21.38 -2.23
N GLY A 48 -1.73 21.51 -1.83
CA GLY A 48 -2.90 21.47 -2.73
C GLY A 48 -3.44 20.07 -3.05
N VAL A 49 -2.88 19.00 -2.47
CA VAL A 49 -3.42 17.63 -2.62
C VAL A 49 -4.61 17.37 -1.70
N LEU A 50 -4.58 17.92 -0.47
CA LEU A 50 -5.66 17.77 0.50
C LEU A 50 -6.67 18.91 0.39
N GLY A 51 -7.94 18.57 0.47
CA GLY A 51 -9.05 19.50 0.64
C GLY A 51 -9.07 20.15 2.04
N PRO A 52 -9.94 21.15 2.26
CA PRO A 52 -9.97 21.96 3.48
C PRO A 52 -10.12 21.16 4.79
N ASP A 53 -10.74 19.98 4.72
CA ASP A 53 -11.07 19.13 5.86
C ASP A 53 -10.38 17.75 5.80
N GLU A 54 -9.34 17.61 4.96
CA GLU A 54 -8.63 16.35 4.71
C GLU A 54 -7.23 16.29 5.32
N ALA A 55 -6.82 17.33 6.06
CA ALA A 55 -5.55 17.45 6.76
C ALA A 55 -5.59 16.90 8.20
#